data_AF-A0LR18-F1
#
_entry.id   AF-A0LR18-F1
#
_cell.length_a   1.000
_cell.length_b   1.000
_cell.length_c   1.000
_cell.angle_alpha   90.00
_cell.angle_beta   90.00
_cell.angle_gamma   90.00
#
_symmetry.space_group_name_H-M   'P 1'
#
loop_
_entity.id
_entity.type
_entity.pdbx_description
1 polymer ?
#
loop_
_entity_poly.entity_id
_entity_poly.type
_entity_poly.pdbx_seq_one_letter_code
_entity_poly.pdbx_strand_id
1 'polypeptide(L)'
;MNGIRVTPEQLATLSGRLNSGSATIEGELRAMAGALAPLGTDWAGMAQQRFEMLWAEWQKSAEGLHQALTGIAQLLNQASINYAEAERQIAASFGRG
;
A
#
# COMPACT_ATOMS: atom_id res chain seq x y z
N MET A 1 -1.46 7.15 -32.05
CA MET A 1 -1.22 6.40 -30.80
C MET A 1 -1.83 7.20 -29.66
N ASN A 2 -3.02 6.83 -29.17
CA ASN A 2 -3.59 7.47 -27.98
C ASN A 2 -2.90 6.89 -26.75
N GLY A 3 -1.74 7.47 -26.42
CA GLY A 3 -1.07 7.18 -25.16
C GLY A 3 -1.93 7.70 -24.02
N ILE A 4 -2.25 6.83 -23.06
CA ILE A 4 -2.83 7.25 -21.79
C ILE A 4 -1.88 8.30 -21.20
N ARG A 5 -2.30 9.57 -21.15
CA ARG A 5 -1.57 10.62 -20.42
C ARG A 5 -2.02 10.54 -18.97
N VAL A 6 -1.25 9.86 -18.15
CA VAL A 6 -1.37 10.00 -16.70
C VAL A 6 -0.61 11.26 -16.31
N THR A 7 -1.27 12.21 -15.66
CA THR A 7 -0.59 13.46 -15.23
C THR A 7 0.15 13.25 -13.90
N PRO A 8 1.18 14.05 -13.60
CA PRO A 8 1.81 14.06 -12.28
C PRO A 8 0.78 14.13 -11.13
N GLU A 9 -0.22 15.03 -11.24
CA GLU A 9 -1.24 15.24 -10.21
C GLU A 9 -2.10 14.00 -9.98
N GLN A 10 -2.42 13.27 -11.06
CA GLN A 10 -3.15 12.00 -10.96
C GLN A 10 -2.34 10.95 -10.20
N LEU A 11 -1.03 10.84 -10.49
CA LEU A 11 -0.13 9.90 -9.81
C LEU A 11 0.03 10.26 -8.32
N ALA A 12 0.23 11.54 -7.99
CA ALA A 12 0.31 12.01 -6.62
C ALA A 12 -1.00 11.74 -5.86
N THR A 13 -2.15 12.00 -6.49
CA THR A 13 -3.47 11.73 -5.91
C THR A 13 -3.66 10.25 -5.61
N LEU A 14 -3.30 9.37 -6.55
CA LEU A 14 -3.41 7.92 -6.36
C LEU A 14 -2.45 7.41 -5.28
N SER A 15 -1.22 7.93 -5.23
CA SER A 15 -0.26 7.63 -4.16
C SER A 15 -0.84 7.97 -2.78
N GLY A 16 -1.40 9.18 -2.63
CA GLY A 16 -2.05 9.60 -1.38
C GLY A 16 -3.21 8.68 -0.99
N ARG A 17 -4.08 8.32 -1.95
CA ARG A 17 -5.19 7.39 -1.72
C ARG A 17 -4.72 6.01 -1.27
N LEU A 18 -3.66 5.47 -1.88
CA LEU A 18 -3.09 4.18 -1.48
C LEU A 18 -2.50 4.23 -0.07
N ASN A 19 -1.81 5.31 0.30
CA ASN A 19 -1.29 5.48 1.66
C ASN A 19 -2.42 5.53 2.70
N SER A 20 -3.48 6.31 2.43
CA SER A 20 -4.64 6.38 3.34
C SER A 20 -5.39 5.04 3.43
N GLY A 21 -5.56 4.34 2.30
CA GLY A 21 -6.17 3.02 2.26
C GLY A 21 -5.35 1.98 3.01
N SER A 22 -4.02 2.01 2.86
CA SER A 22 -3.07 1.15 3.58
C SER A 22 -3.20 1.33 5.09
N ALA A 23 -3.18 2.57 5.59
CA ALA A 23 -3.35 2.86 7.01
C ALA A 23 -4.71 2.41 7.56
N THR A 24 -5.78 2.52 6.75
CA THR A 24 -7.11 2.03 7.10
C THR A 24 -7.11 0.50 7.25
N ILE A 25 -6.55 -0.21 6.27
CA ILE A 25 -6.44 -1.68 6.27
C ILE A 25 -5.62 -2.15 7.49
N GLU A 26 -4.51 -1.49 7.80
CA GLU A 26 -3.75 -1.82 9.01
C GLU A 26 -4.57 -1.66 10.30
N GLY A 27 -5.40 -0.61 10.38
CA GLY A 27 -6.32 -0.39 11.50
C GLY A 27 -7.29 -1.55 11.67
N GLU A 28 -7.94 -1.96 10.57
CA GLU A 28 -8.87 -3.10 10.55
C GLU A 28 -8.16 -4.41 10.94
N LEU A 29 -6.97 -4.68 10.38
CA LEU A 29 -6.19 -5.87 10.71
C LEU A 29 -5.79 -5.90 12.19
N ARG A 30 -5.38 -4.77 12.77
CA ARG A 30 -5.10 -4.65 14.22
C ARG A 30 -6.35 -4.89 15.07
N ALA A 31 -7.51 -4.39 14.65
CA ALA A 31 -8.77 -4.62 15.36
C ALA A 31 -9.17 -6.10 15.33
N MET A 32 -9.08 -6.75 14.16
CA MET A 32 -9.31 -8.19 14.02
C MET A 32 -8.34 -9.00 14.88
N ALA A 33 -7.07 -8.59 14.95
CA ALA A 33 -6.10 -9.26 15.81
C ALA A 33 -6.44 -9.18 17.29
N GLY A 34 -6.88 -8.01 17.76
CA GLY A 34 -7.35 -7.84 19.13
C GLY A 34 -8.54 -8.75 19.45
N ALA A 35 -9.47 -8.93 18.50
CA ALA A 35 -10.63 -9.80 18.67
C ALA A 35 -10.27 -11.30 18.68
N LEU A 36 -9.24 -11.70 17.93
CA LEU A 36 -8.81 -13.10 17.82
C LEU A 36 -7.80 -13.52 18.89
N ALA A 37 -7.07 -12.57 19.49
CA ALA A 37 -6.05 -12.86 20.51
C ALA A 37 -6.54 -13.74 21.68
N PRO A 38 -7.75 -13.56 22.25
CA PRO A 38 -8.24 -14.41 23.33
C PRO A 38 -8.46 -15.88 22.92
N LEU A 39 -8.76 -16.14 21.65
CA LEU A 39 -9.05 -17.49 21.17
C LEU A 39 -7.81 -18.40 21.20
N GLY A 40 -6.61 -17.82 21.15
CA GLY A 40 -5.35 -18.55 21.26
C GLY A 40 -5.16 -19.24 22.62
N THR A 41 -5.81 -18.74 23.67
CA THR A 41 -5.76 -19.34 25.01
C THR A 41 -6.95 -20.26 25.29
N ASP A 42 -8.06 -20.08 24.57
CA ASP A 42 -9.32 -20.80 24.81
C ASP A 42 -9.39 -22.16 24.08
N TRP A 43 -8.62 -22.36 23.02
CA TRP A 43 -8.60 -23.61 22.25
C TRP A 43 -7.46 -24.52 22.72
N ALA A 44 -7.77 -25.72 23.19
CA ALA A 44 -6.78 -26.70 23.64
C ALA A 44 -6.55 -27.83 22.60
N GLY A 45 -5.35 -28.42 22.61
CA GLY A 45 -5.03 -29.61 21.81
C GLY A 45 -4.79 -29.31 20.31
N MET A 46 -5.19 -30.22 19.42
CA MET A 46 -4.93 -30.10 17.98
C MET A 46 -5.54 -28.83 17.32
N ALA A 47 -6.62 -28.29 17.89
CA ALA A 47 -7.23 -27.05 17.41
C ALA A 47 -6.33 -25.83 17.64
N GLN A 48 -5.57 -25.83 18.74
CA GLN A 48 -4.61 -24.77 19.07
C GLN A 48 -3.48 -24.70 18.04
N GLN A 49 -2.84 -25.85 17.75
CA GLN A 49 -1.75 -25.92 16.76
C GLN A 49 -2.20 -25.47 15.38
N ARG A 50 -3.43 -25.85 14.98
CA ARG A 50 -4.00 -25.42 13.69
C ARG A 50 -4.30 -23.94 13.66
N PHE A 51 -4.80 -23.38 14.76
CA PHE A 51 -5.00 -21.95 14.91
C PHE A 51 -3.68 -21.18 14.83
N GLU A 52 -2.66 -21.59 15.58
CA GLU A 52 -1.33 -20.96 15.57
C GLU A 52 -0.71 -20.93 14.16
N MET A 53 -0.84 -22.01 13.39
CA MET A 53 -0.39 -22.04 11.99
C MET A 53 -1.13 -21.04 11.11
N LEU A 54 -2.47 -21.00 11.19
CA LEU A 54 -3.28 -20.05 10.43
C LEU A 54 -3.01 -18.61 10.87
N TRP A 55 -2.76 -18.40 12.15
CA TRP A 55 -2.45 -17.11 12.75
C TRP A 55 -1.10 -16.57 12.27
N ALA A 56 -0.09 -17.42 12.16
CA ALA A 56 1.21 -17.06 11.60
C ALA A 56 1.09 -16.70 10.10
N GLU A 57 0.33 -17.47 9.31
CA GLU A 57 0.10 -17.19 7.89
C GLU A 57 -0.68 -15.88 7.68
N TRP A 58 -1.67 -15.63 8.54
CA TRP A 58 -2.42 -14.37 8.54
C TRP A 58 -1.50 -13.16 8.80
N GLN A 59 -0.64 -13.21 9.83
CA GLN A 59 0.31 -12.12 10.13
C GLN A 59 1.25 -11.84 8.95
N LYS A 60 1.81 -12.90 8.36
CA LYS A 60 2.67 -12.80 7.18
C LYS A 60 1.94 -12.17 5.98
N SER A 61 0.70 -12.56 5.75
CA SER A 61 -0.13 -12.02 4.67
C SER A 61 -0.49 -10.55 4.91
N ALA A 62 -0.81 -10.19 6.14
CA ALA A 62 -1.09 -8.82 6.57
C ALA A 62 0.12 -7.89 6.33
N GLU A 63 1.32 -8.34 6.74
CA GLU A 63 2.56 -7.60 6.50
C GLU A 63 2.84 -7.46 5.00
N GLY A 64 2.69 -8.54 4.23
CA GLY A 64 2.89 -8.51 2.78
C GLY A 64 1.95 -7.55 2.05
N LEU A 65 0.68 -7.50 2.47
CA LEU A 65 -0.29 -6.55 1.93
C LEU A 65 0.11 -5.10 2.22
N HIS A 66 0.51 -4.80 3.45
CA HIS A 66 0.98 -3.46 3.83
C HIS A 66 2.20 -3.05 3.01
N GLN A 67 3.21 -3.93 2.91
CA GLN A 67 4.43 -3.66 2.13
C GLN A 67 4.10 -3.40 0.65
N ALA A 68 3.19 -4.19 0.06
CA ALA A 68 2.78 -4.01 -1.33
C ALA A 68 2.08 -2.65 -1.55
N LEU A 69 1.12 -2.29 -0.69
CA LEU A 69 0.38 -1.03 -0.82
C LEU A 69 1.30 0.19 -0.67
N THR A 70 2.18 0.16 0.33
CA THR A 70 3.16 1.23 0.58
C THR A 70 4.19 1.32 -0.55
N GLY A 71 4.66 0.19 -1.07
CA GLY A 71 5.58 0.15 -2.22
C GLY A 71 4.95 0.72 -3.49
N ILE A 72 3.69 0.40 -3.79
CA ILE A 72 2.97 0.98 -4.94
C ILE A 72 2.77 2.49 -4.72
N ALA A 73 2.40 2.92 -3.51
CA ALA A 73 2.24 4.35 -3.22
C ALA A 73 3.56 5.12 -3.44
N GLN A 74 4.69 4.57 -3.01
CA GLN A 74 6.02 5.15 -3.26
C GLN A 74 6.35 5.22 -4.75
N LEU A 75 6.08 4.14 -5.50
CA LEU A 75 6.29 4.10 -6.95
C LEU A 75 5.50 5.20 -7.67
N LEU A 76 4.23 5.36 -7.32
CA LEU A 76 3.38 6.41 -7.91
C LEU A 76 3.87 7.81 -7.56
N ASN A 77 4.30 8.03 -6.32
CA ASN A 77 4.87 9.33 -5.92
C ASN A 77 6.15 9.65 -6.69
N GLN A 78 7.05 8.67 -6.85
CA GLN A 78 8.28 8.85 -7.62
C GLN A 78 7.98 9.15 -9.09
N ALA A 79 7.03 8.43 -9.68
CA ALA A 79 6.58 8.67 -11.06
C ALA A 79 6.00 10.09 -11.23
N SER A 80 5.21 10.56 -10.26
CA SER A 80 4.69 11.95 -10.23
C SER A 80 5.82 12.97 -10.27
N ILE A 81 6.84 12.82 -9.42
CA ILE A 81 7.97 13.75 -9.35
C ILE A 81 8.74 13.76 -10.67
N ASN A 82 9.02 12.58 -11.23
CA ASN A 82 9.78 12.44 -12.47
C ASN A 82 9.05 13.07 -13.66
N TYR A 83 7.73 12.90 -13.77
CA TYR A 83 6.94 13.51 -14.85
C TYR A 83 6.84 15.02 -14.71
N ALA A 84 6.62 15.54 -13.50
CA ALA A 84 6.61 16.99 -13.26
C ALA A 84 7.95 17.64 -13.62
N GLU A 85 9.06 16.96 -13.32
CA GLU A 85 10.39 17.44 -13.70
C GLU A 85 10.61 17.46 -15.21
N ALA A 86 10.21 16.38 -15.90
CA ALA A 86 10.30 16.31 -17.36
C ALA A 86 9.49 17.42 -18.05
N GLU A 87 8.27 17.70 -17.57
CA GLU A 87 7.43 18.78 -18.09
C GLU A 87 8.06 20.16 -17.87
N ARG A 88 8.66 20.42 -16.70
CA ARG A 88 9.37 21.67 -16.42
C ARG A 88 10.56 21.88 -17.36
N GLN A 89 11.35 20.84 -17.62
CA GLN A 89 12.50 20.91 -18.53
C GLN A 89 12.08 21.19 -19.97
N ILE A 90 10.99 20.58 -20.43
CA ILE A 90 10.40 20.83 -21.75
C ILE A 90 9.89 22.28 -21.84
N ALA A 91 9.17 22.78 -20.84
CA ALA A 91 8.71 24.17 -20.83
C ALA A 91 9.87 25.18 -20.87
N ALA A 92 10.95 24.91 -20.13
CA ALA A 92 12.15 25.74 -20.10
C ALA A 92 12.96 25.71 -21.41
N SER A 93 12.84 24.67 -22.24
CA SER A 93 13.48 24.63 -23.56
C SER A 93 12.74 25.50 -24.57
N PHE A 94 11.40 25.50 -24.54
CA PHE A 94 10.58 26.38 -25.39
C PHE A 94 10.72 27.86 -25.03
N GLY A 95 10.89 28.20 -23.75
CA GLY A 95 11.14 29.58 -23.33
C GLY A 95 12.52 30.15 -23.73
N ARG A 96 13.40 29.31 -24.28
CA ARG A 96 14.73 29.70 -24.80
C ARG A 96 14.82 29.68 -26.33
N GLY A 97 13.72 29.34 -27.02
CA GLY A 97 13.62 29.29 -28.48
C GLY A 97 13.01 30.54 -29.09
#